data_AF-A0A844AV40-F1
#
_entry.id   AF-A0A844AV40-F1
#
_cell.length_a   1.000
_cell.length_b   1.000
_cell.length_c   1.000
_cell.angle_alpha   90.00
_cell.angle_beta   90.00
_cell.angle_gamma   90.00
#
_symmetry.space_group_name_H-M   'P 1'
#
loop_
_entity.id
_entity.type
_entity.pdbx_description
1 polymer ?
#
loop_
_entity_poly.entity_id
_entity_poly.type
_entity_poly.pdbx_seq_one_letter_code
_entity_poly.pdbx_strand_id
1 'polypeptide(L)'
;MNTPPARAAGRIVVLNGASSSGKTSIAKALQASSTAEAFLHISLDAFRAFEPAGYWSPDVRQLHAQRVESLCRAMNAAAAAYVRAGDSVIVDHVLPPEAWAWLATAPQSRFIS
;
A
#
# COMPACT_ATOMS: atom_id res chain seq x y z
N MET A 1 -26.16 17.01 -16.69
CA MET A 1 -24.83 16.71 -16.12
C MET A 1 -24.43 15.34 -16.65
N ASN A 2 -23.42 15.25 -17.52
CA ASN A 2 -22.95 13.95 -18.01
C ASN A 2 -22.13 13.27 -16.90
N THR A 3 -22.60 12.12 -16.44
CA THR A 3 -21.80 11.25 -15.56
C THR A 3 -20.63 10.71 -16.39
N PRO A 4 -19.37 10.90 -15.96
CA PRO A 4 -18.25 10.26 -16.64
C PRO A 4 -18.45 8.73 -16.62
N PRO A 5 -18.03 8.01 -17.67
CA PRO A 5 -18.18 6.56 -17.72
C PRO A 5 -17.54 5.92 -16.49
N ALA A 6 -18.17 4.88 -15.95
CA ALA A 6 -17.63 4.12 -14.82
C ALA A 6 -16.25 3.59 -15.22
N ARG A 7 -15.19 4.15 -14.63
CA ARG A 7 -13.83 3.68 -14.82
C ARG A 7 -13.75 2.27 -14.24
N ALA A 8 -13.17 1.32 -14.98
CA ALA A 8 -12.87 0.01 -14.42
C ALA A 8 -12.06 0.19 -13.12
N ALA A 9 -12.30 -0.65 -12.11
CA ALA A 9 -11.54 -0.60 -10.87
C ALA A 9 -10.04 -0.70 -11.19
N GLY A 10 -9.22 0.08 -10.47
CA GLY A 10 -7.77 0.06 -10.61
C GLY A 10 -7.17 -1.27 -10.20
N ARG A 11 -5.85 -1.42 -10.37
CA ARG A 11 -5.11 -2.63 -9.98
C ARG A 11 -4.25 -2.37 -8.75
N ILE A 12 -4.07 -3.39 -7.92
CA ILE A 12 -3.11 -3.38 -6.81
C ILE A 12 -1.95 -4.32 -7.15
N VAL A 13 -0.74 -3.78 -7.16
CA VAL A 13 0.50 -4.56 -7.17
C VAL A 13 1.10 -4.49 -5.78
N VAL A 14 1.40 -5.65 -5.18
CA VAL A 14 1.96 -5.72 -3.83
C VAL A 14 3.43 -6.12 -3.91
N LEU A 15 4.32 -5.27 -3.41
CA LEU A 15 5.73 -5.59 -3.24
C LEU A 15 5.97 -5.96 -1.77
N ASN A 16 6.15 -7.25 -1.51
CA ASN A 16 6.50 -7.76 -0.18
C ASN A 16 7.95 -8.25 -0.16
N GLY A 17 8.69 -7.90 0.89
CA GLY A 17 10.10 -8.26 1.04
C GLY A 17 10.71 -7.55 2.24
N ALA A 18 11.85 -8.04 2.72
CA ALA A 18 12.55 -7.48 3.88
C ALA A 18 12.81 -5.96 3.75
N SER A 19 12.99 -5.26 4.88
CA SER A 19 13.44 -3.87 4.84
C SER A 19 14.74 -3.76 4.03
N SER A 20 14.86 -2.72 3.20
CA SER A 20 16.00 -2.51 2.28
C SER A 20 16.19 -3.52 1.13
N SER A 21 15.24 -4.41 0.84
CA SER A 21 15.35 -5.37 -0.28
C SER A 21 15.20 -4.77 -1.70
N GLY A 22 15.15 -3.43 -1.82
CA GLY A 22 15.00 -2.74 -3.11
C GLY A 22 13.57 -2.56 -3.63
N LYS A 23 12.52 -2.77 -2.80
CA LYS A 23 11.11 -2.60 -3.20
C LYS A 23 10.82 -1.25 -3.84
N THR A 24 11.33 -0.16 -3.27
CA THR A 24 11.16 1.20 -3.81
C THR A 24 11.80 1.34 -5.19
N SER A 25 12.95 0.73 -5.44
CA SER A 25 13.60 0.73 -6.75
C SER A 25 12.77 -0.04 -7.78
N ILE A 26 12.23 -1.20 -7.38
CA ILE A 26 11.32 -2.00 -8.22
C ILE A 26 10.04 -1.22 -8.53
N ALA A 27 9.43 -0.56 -7.54
CA ALA A 27 8.23 0.26 -7.74
C ALA A 27 8.48 1.35 -8.80
N LYS A 28 9.58 2.09 -8.68
CA LYS A 28 9.97 3.14 -9.63
C LYS A 28 10.25 2.57 -11.04
N ALA A 29 10.93 1.43 -11.12
CA ALA A 29 11.18 0.77 -12.40
C ALA A 29 9.87 0.29 -13.05
N LEU A 30 8.92 -0.22 -12.26
CA LEU A 30 7.61 -0.63 -12.75
C LEU A 30 6.80 0.58 -13.25
N GLN A 31 6.80 1.69 -12.51
CA GLN A 31 6.19 2.95 -12.97
C GLN A 31 6.79 3.43 -14.28
N ALA A 32 8.12 3.39 -14.43
CA ALA A 32 8.81 3.85 -15.63
C ALA A 32 8.61 2.94 -16.85
N SER A 33 8.42 1.64 -16.63
CA SER A 33 8.24 0.65 -17.71
C SER A 33 6.78 0.46 -18.15
N SER A 34 5.81 0.88 -17.34
CA SER A 34 4.39 0.77 -17.69
C SER A 34 3.94 1.95 -18.55
N THR A 35 3.62 1.69 -19.82
CA THR A 35 3.17 2.72 -20.78
C THR A 35 1.66 2.76 -20.96
N ALA A 36 0.96 1.66 -20.64
CA ALA A 36 -0.48 1.53 -20.78
C ALA A 36 -1.25 1.94 -19.51
N GLU A 37 -0.60 1.98 -18.35
CA GLU A 37 -1.24 2.24 -17.06
C GLU A 37 -0.33 3.01 -16.12
N ALA A 38 -0.86 4.08 -15.52
CA ALA A 38 -0.15 4.84 -14.50
C ALA A 38 -0.36 4.18 -13.13
N PHE A 39 0.74 3.76 -12.50
CA PHE A 39 0.73 3.28 -11.12
C PHE A 39 1.12 4.39 -10.15
N LEU A 40 0.29 4.65 -9.14
CA LEU A 40 0.66 5.44 -7.98
C LEU A 40 1.46 4.57 -7.00
N HIS A 41 2.36 5.17 -6.22
CA HIS A 41 3.18 4.43 -5.26
C HIS A 41 2.76 4.76 -3.82
N ILE A 42 2.25 3.76 -3.11
CA ILE A 42 1.93 3.80 -1.69
C ILE A 42 3.05 3.06 -0.96
N SER A 43 3.88 3.79 -0.22
CA SER A 43 5.02 3.20 0.51
C SER A 43 4.84 3.28 2.01
N LEU A 44 5.47 2.33 2.72
CA LEU A 44 5.56 2.38 4.17
C LEU A 44 6.21 3.69 4.63
N ASP A 45 7.32 4.08 3.98
CA ASP A 45 8.07 5.29 4.33
C ASP A 45 7.22 6.57 4.23
N ALA A 46 6.33 6.66 3.22
CA ALA A 46 5.44 7.80 3.09
C ALA A 46 4.47 7.92 4.28
N PHE A 47 3.95 6.79 4.76
CA PHE A 47 3.08 6.78 5.95
C PHE A 47 3.87 7.08 7.23
N ARG A 48 5.09 6.54 7.35
CA ARG A 48 6.00 6.82 8.47
C ARG A 48 6.36 8.30 8.57
N ALA A 49 6.39 9.02 7.45
CA ALA A 49 6.65 10.45 7.41
C ALA A 49 5.50 11.30 7.99
N PHE A 50 4.29 10.76 8.13
CA PHE A 50 3.16 11.46 8.75
C PHE A 50 3.15 11.38 10.28
N GLU A 51 3.99 10.52 10.86
CA GLU A 51 4.01 10.26 12.29
C GLU A 51 4.81 11.34 13.04
N PRO A 52 4.39 11.75 14.25
CA PRO A 52 5.12 12.74 15.03
C PRO A 52 6.48 12.21 15.52
N ALA A 53 7.36 13.13 15.90
CA ALA A 53 8.62 12.76 16.53
C ALA A 53 8.39 11.89 17.79
N GLY A 54 9.23 10.88 17.99
CA GLY A 54 9.11 9.95 19.13
C GLY A 54 7.97 8.93 19.03
N TYR A 55 7.23 8.88 17.92
CA TYR A 55 6.12 7.93 17.73
C TYR A 55 6.55 6.44 17.78
N TRP A 56 7.85 6.15 17.68
CA TRP A 56 8.42 4.80 17.85
C TRP A 56 9.51 4.74 18.91
N SER A 57 9.48 5.65 19.89
CA SER A 57 10.48 5.67 20.95
C SER A 57 10.49 4.35 21.75
N PRO A 58 11.62 3.98 22.37
CA PRO A 58 11.70 2.81 23.23
C PRO A 58 10.73 2.85 24.42
N ASP A 59 10.39 4.04 24.92
CA ASP A 59 9.52 4.24 26.09
C ASP A 59 8.08 3.78 25.86
N VAL A 60 7.67 3.65 24.60
CA VAL A 60 6.33 3.22 24.18
C VAL A 60 6.36 1.89 23.43
N ARG A 61 7.40 1.08 23.66
CA ARG A 61 7.60 -0.21 22.98
C ARG A 61 6.40 -1.15 23.10
N GLN A 62 5.67 -1.13 24.23
CA GLN A 62 4.46 -1.96 24.39
C GLN A 62 3.37 -1.65 23.33
N LEU A 63 3.38 -0.47 22.73
CA LEU A 63 2.41 -0.05 21.71
C LEU A 63 2.87 -0.39 20.28
N HIS A 64 4.13 -0.80 20.08
CA HIS A 64 4.69 -0.96 18.73
C HIS A 64 3.91 -1.97 17.89
N ALA A 65 3.53 -3.11 18.47
CA ALA A 65 2.75 -4.13 17.76
C ALA A 65 1.39 -3.60 17.26
N GLN A 66 0.66 -2.91 18.14
CA GLN A 66 -0.64 -2.30 17.81
C GLN A 66 -0.50 -1.18 16.76
N ARG A 67 0.59 -0.41 16.82
CA ARG A 67 0.88 0.62 15.82
C ARG A 67 1.23 0.02 14.46
N VAL A 68 2.00 -1.07 14.41
CA VAL A 68 2.31 -1.79 13.17
C VAL A 68 1.01 -2.29 12.54
N GLU A 69 0.14 -2.93 13.33
CA GLU A 69 -1.16 -3.40 12.84
C GLU A 69 -2.02 -2.24 12.30
N SER A 70 -2.12 -1.15 13.05
CA SER A 70 -2.89 0.04 12.65
C SER A 70 -2.35 0.65 11.35
N LEU A 71 -1.03 0.71 11.20
CA LEU A 71 -0.36 1.19 10.00
C LEU A 71 -0.63 0.29 8.79
N CYS A 72 -0.52 -1.04 8.94
CA CYS A 72 -0.86 -1.99 7.88
C CYS A 72 -2.32 -1.84 7.43
N ARG A 73 -3.26 -1.72 8.38
CA ARG A 73 -4.68 -1.50 8.08
C ARG A 73 -4.91 -0.18 7.33
N ALA A 74 -4.26 0.90 7.75
CA ALA A 74 -4.37 2.20 7.10
C ALA A 74 -3.83 2.19 5.67
N MET A 75 -2.68 1.57 5.43
CA MET A 75 -2.10 1.42 4.10
C MET A 75 -3.01 0.60 3.18
N ASN A 76 -3.54 -0.53 3.66
CA ASN A 76 -4.46 -1.37 2.90
C ASN A 76 -5.75 -0.61 2.57
N ALA A 77 -6.30 0.13 3.53
CA ALA A 77 -7.50 0.93 3.31
C ALA A 77 -7.28 2.05 2.28
N ALA A 78 -6.12 2.72 2.33
CA ALA A 78 -5.73 3.72 1.34
C ALA A 78 -5.60 3.12 -0.06
N ALA A 79 -4.85 2.02 -0.21
CA ALA A 79 -4.70 1.33 -1.50
C ALA A 79 -6.07 0.92 -2.09
N ALA A 80 -6.94 0.35 -1.27
CA ALA A 80 -8.29 -0.02 -1.70
C ALA A 80 -9.14 1.20 -2.09
N ALA A 81 -8.96 2.36 -1.44
CA ALA A 81 -9.67 3.58 -1.80
C ALA A 81 -9.24 4.12 -3.18
N TYR A 82 -7.94 4.13 -3.48
CA TYR A 82 -7.42 4.51 -4.80
C TYR A 82 -7.96 3.60 -5.91
N VAL A 83 -7.93 2.28 -5.68
CA VAL A 83 -8.45 1.30 -6.63
C VAL A 83 -9.93 1.45 -6.90
N ARG A 84 -10.73 1.71 -5.85
CA ARG A 84 -12.17 2.00 -6.02
C ARG A 84 -12.43 3.31 -6.76
N ALA A 85 -11.53 4.29 -6.65
CA ALA A 85 -11.56 5.50 -7.46
C ALA A 85 -11.08 5.27 -8.90
N GLY A 86 -10.60 4.06 -9.22
CA GLY A 86 -10.14 3.65 -10.54
C GLY A 86 -8.63 3.80 -10.74
N ASP A 87 -7.88 4.22 -9.72
CA ASP A 87 -6.42 4.40 -9.80
C ASP A 87 -5.69 3.10 -9.48
N SER A 88 -4.65 2.81 -10.25
CA SER A 88 -3.81 1.65 -9.98
C SER A 88 -2.66 2.02 -9.07
N VAL A 89 -2.35 1.13 -8.15
CA VAL A 89 -1.39 1.38 -7.07
C VAL A 89 -0.39 0.25 -6.94
N ILE A 90 0.85 0.64 -6.64
CA ILE A 90 1.90 -0.24 -6.14
C ILE A 90 1.98 0.01 -4.63
N VAL A 91 1.80 -1.03 -3.83
CA VAL A 91 1.97 -0.98 -2.38
C VAL A 91 3.31 -1.61 -2.04
N ASP A 92 4.22 -0.83 -1.47
CA ASP A 92 5.41 -1.37 -0.80
C ASP A 92 5.17 -1.44 0.70
N HIS A 93 5.42 -2.62 1.28
CA HIS A 93 5.42 -2.81 2.72
C HIS A 93 6.11 -4.12 3.09
N VAL A 94 6.48 -4.24 4.37
CA VAL A 94 6.81 -5.52 4.99
C VAL A 94 5.52 -6.05 5.59
N LEU A 95 4.85 -6.92 4.86
CA LEU A 95 3.60 -7.50 5.33
C LEU A 95 3.95 -8.75 6.14
N PRO A 96 3.66 -8.80 7.45
CA PRO A 96 3.75 -10.06 8.15
C PRO A 96 2.72 -11.04 7.58
N PRO A 97 2.93 -12.37 7.66
CA PRO A 97 2.08 -13.36 7.00
C PRO A 97 0.57 -13.20 7.26
N GLU A 98 0.19 -12.76 8.46
CA GLU A 98 -1.19 -12.51 8.86
C GLU A 98 -1.85 -11.34 8.11
N ALA A 99 -1.07 -10.37 7.66
CA ALA A 99 -1.60 -9.15 7.07
C ALA A 99 -2.07 -9.32 5.61
N TRP A 100 -1.72 -10.46 4.99
CA TRP A 100 -2.37 -10.93 3.76
C TRP A 100 -3.88 -11.14 3.94
N ALA A 101 -4.34 -11.56 5.12
CA ALA A 101 -5.77 -11.73 5.39
C ALA A 101 -6.54 -10.40 5.29
N TRP A 102 -5.88 -9.27 5.58
CA TRP A 102 -6.49 -7.93 5.51
C TRP A 102 -6.55 -7.36 4.09
N LEU A 103 -5.80 -7.93 3.14
CA LEU A 103 -5.92 -7.60 1.73
C LEU A 103 -7.10 -8.33 1.06
N ALA A 104 -7.43 -9.53 1.53
CA ALA A 104 -8.48 -10.39 0.96
C ALA A 104 -9.92 -9.94 1.32
N THR A 105 -10.09 -9.09 2.34
CA THR A 105 -11.39 -8.55 2.73
C THR A 105 -11.80 -7.32 1.89
N ALA A 106 -10.96 -6.87 0.95
CA ALA A 106 -11.33 -5.84 -0.02
C ALA A 106 -12.12 -6.49 -1.18
N PRO A 107 -13.31 -5.98 -1.55
CA PRO A 107 -14.06 -6.54 -2.67
C PRO A 107 -13.27 -6.34 -3.98
N GLN A 108 -12.97 -7.44 -4.68
CA GLN A 108 -12.43 -7.53 -6.04
C GLN A 108 -10.94 -7.17 -6.29
N SER A 109 -10.01 -7.61 -5.44
CA SER A 109 -8.58 -7.56 -5.73
C SER A 109 -8.11 -8.76 -6.57
N ARG A 110 -7.68 -8.52 -7.81
CA ARG A 110 -6.92 -9.49 -8.62
C ARG A 110 -5.46 -9.43 -8.17
N PHE A 111 -5.02 -10.41 -7.38
CA PHE A 111 -3.64 -10.50 -6.92
C PHE A 111 -2.76 -11.11 -8.01
N ILE A 112 -1.66 -10.44 -8.34
CA ILE A 112 -0.55 -11.04 -9.09
C ILE A 112 0.61 -11.13 -8.09
N SER A 113 0.95 -12.36 -7.71
CA SER A 113 2.14 -12.68 -6.90
C SER A 113 3.38 -12.77 -7.77
#